data_AF-F1ZAJ8-F1
#
_entry.id   AF-F1ZAJ8-F1
#
_cell.length_a   1.000
_cell.length_b   1.000
_cell.length_c   1.000
_cell.angle_alpha   90.00
_cell.angle_beta   90.00
_cell.angle_gamma   90.00
#
_symmetry.space_group_name_H-M   'P 1'
#
loop_
_entity.id
_entity.type
_entity.pdbx_description
1 polymer ?
#
loop_
_entity_poly.entity_id
_entity_poly.type
_entity_poly.pdbx_seq_one_letter_code
_entity_poly.pdbx_strand_id
1 'polypeptide(L)' 'MCALHRMTPRQRAIFWAVRLDGTSYDDLALRHGIGIGDVEAEFAAALRQLCRAVQGSWWKRLRLW' A
#
# COMPACT_ATOMS: atom_id res chain seq x y z
N MET A 1 -2.38 -13.54 -9.59
CA MET A 1 -2.02 -12.12 -9.80
C MET A 1 -2.17 -11.37 -8.48
N CYS A 2 -1.06 -11.03 -7.82
CA CYS A 2 -1.06 -10.42 -6.47
C CYS A 2 -1.47 -8.94 -6.53
N ALA A 3 -2.18 -8.46 -5.51
CA ALA A 3 -2.66 -7.07 -5.37
C ALA A 3 -1.53 -6.04 -5.55
N LEU A 4 -0.35 -6.36 -5.04
CA LEU A 4 0.86 -5.53 -5.08
C LEU A 4 1.33 -5.25 -6.51
N HIS A 5 0.98 -6.11 -7.48
CA HIS A 5 1.33 -5.92 -8.88
C HIS A 5 0.42 -4.92 -9.59
N ARG A 6 -0.72 -4.55 -8.99
CA ARG A 6 -1.67 -3.56 -9.51
C ARG A 6 -1.50 -2.17 -8.88
N MET A 7 -0.61 -2.04 -7.89
CA MET A 7 -0.27 -0.76 -7.28
C MET A 7 0.68 0.02 -8.19
N THR A 8 0.51 1.34 -8.23
CA THR A 8 1.52 2.20 -8.86
C THR A 8 2.85 2.09 -8.10
N PRO A 9 4.00 2.40 -8.73
CA PRO A 9 5.29 2.40 -8.05
C PRO A 9 5.30 3.25 -6.77
N ARG A 10 4.62 4.41 -6.79
CA ARG A 10 4.50 5.32 -5.65
C ARG A 10 3.63 4.73 -4.53
N GLN A 11 2.47 4.16 -4.85
CA GLN A 11 1.59 3.51 -3.86
C GLN A 11 2.28 2.35 -3.16
N ARG A 12 3.04 1.56 -3.92
CA ARG A 12 3.83 0.47 -3.37
C ARG A 12 4.93 1.00 -2.46
N ALA A 13 5.70 2.00 -2.88
CA ALA A 13 6.75 2.58 -2.02
C ALA A 13 6.20 3.11 -0.69
N ILE A 14 5.10 3.88 -0.73
CA ILE A 14 4.44 4.41 0.47
C ILE A 14 3.92 3.25 1.35
N PHE A 15 3.27 2.25 0.76
CA PHE A 15 2.73 1.11 1.50
C PHE A 15 3.85 0.32 2.23
N TRP A 16 4.98 0.07 1.57
CA TRP A 16 6.11 -0.64 2.19
C TRP A 16 6.74 0.19 3.31
N ALA A 17 6.95 1.49 3.08
CA ALA A 17 7.52 2.39 4.09
C ALA A 17 6.63 2.49 5.35
N VAL A 18 5.32 2.66 5.20
CA VAL A 18 4.39 2.72 6.35
C VAL A 18 4.27 1.36 7.03
N ARG A 19 4.10 0.28 6.26
CA ARG A 19 3.66 -1.01 6.83
C ARG A 19 4.80 -1.88 7.35
N LEU A 20 6.00 -1.75 6.79
CA LEU A 20 7.16 -2.60 7.11
C LEU A 20 8.31 -1.82 7.75
N ASP A 21 8.60 -0.60 7.28
CA ASP A 21 9.62 0.26 7.93
C ASP A 21 9.03 1.08 9.10
N GLY A 22 7.71 1.18 9.22
CA GLY A 22 7.07 1.99 10.27
C GLY A 22 7.33 3.49 10.12
N THR A 23 7.65 3.96 8.90
CA THR A 23 7.91 5.37 8.63
C THR A 23 6.66 6.21 8.86
N SER A 24 6.82 7.36 9.51
CA SER A 24 5.74 8.30 9.76
C SER A 24 5.27 9.01 8.49
N TYR A 25 4.05 9.52 8.50
CA TYR A 25 3.46 10.22 7.36
C TYR A 25 4.19 11.54 7.04
N ASP A 26 4.73 12.21 8.07
CA ASP A 26 5.56 13.42 7.95
C ASP A 26 6.88 13.16 7.21
N ASP A 27 7.62 12.11 7.56
CA ASP A 27 8.83 11.72 6.86
C ASP A 27 8.56 11.32 5.41
N LEU A 28 7.43 10.67 5.14
CA LEU A 28 7.02 10.33 3.77
C LEU A 28 6.62 11.55 2.95
N ALA A 29 5.93 12.51 3.55
CA ALA A 29 5.59 13.78 2.92
C ALA A 29 6.86 14.54 2.53
N LEU A 30 7.83 14.61 3.45
CA LEU A 30 9.14 15.24 3.22
C LEU A 30 9.93 14.54 2.11
N ARG A 31 10.00 13.20 2.15
CA ARG A 31 10.78 12.38 1.21
C ARG A 31 10.21 12.41 -0.21
N HIS A 32 8.90 12.53 -0.34
CA HIS A 32 8.23 12.53 -1.65
C HIS A 32 7.85 13.92 -2.15
N GLY A 33 8.08 14.97 -1.35
CA GLY A 33 7.74 16.36 -1.70
C GLY A 33 6.24 16.58 -1.89
N ILE A 34 5.41 15.84 -1.14
CA ILE A 34 3.93 15.89 -1.22
C ILE A 34 3.34 16.25 0.14
N GLY A 35 2.08 16.70 0.17
CA GLY A 35 1.40 16.98 1.42
C GLY A 35 1.07 15.70 2.20
N ILE A 36 0.96 15.80 3.52
CA ILE A 36 0.57 14.67 4.38
C ILE A 36 -0.78 14.08 3.93
N GLY A 37 -1.75 14.93 3.56
CA GLY A 37 -3.04 14.48 3.03
C GLY A 37 -2.93 13.68 1.73
N ASP A 38 -1.95 13.99 0.87
CA ASP A 38 -1.69 13.23 -0.35
C ASP A 38 -1.06 11.86 -0.03
N VAL A 39 -0.15 11.81 0.96
CA VAL A 39 0.40 10.54 1.45
C VAL A 39 -0.71 9.65 1.99
N GLU A 40 -1.63 10.22 2.77
CA GLU A 40 -2.76 9.49 3.35
C GLU A 40 -3.73 8.99 2.27
N ALA A 41 -4.03 9.82 1.25
CA ALA A 41 -4.87 9.44 0.13
C ALA A 41 -4.27 8.28 -0.69
N GLU A 42 -2.96 8.34 -0.97
CA GLU A 42 -2.23 7.29 -1.68
C GLU A 42 -2.14 6.00 -0.86
N PHE A 43 -1.88 6.12 0.44
CA PHE A 43 -1.86 4.98 1.35
C PHE A 43 -3.25 4.32 1.45
N ALA A 44 -4.31 5.11 1.59
CA ALA A 44 -5.69 4.61 1.61
C ALA A 44 -6.06 3.94 0.27
N ALA A 45 -5.59 4.46 -0.87
CA ALA A 45 -5.78 3.82 -2.17
C ALA A 45 -5.08 2.47 -2.25
N ALA A 46 -3.83 2.38 -1.80
CA ALA A 46 -3.08 1.13 -1.71
C ALA A 46 -3.77 0.12 -0.79
N LEU A 47 -4.23 0.55 0.39
CA LEU A 47 -4.92 -0.31 1.35
C LEU A 47 -6.24 -0.84 0.78
N ARG A 48 -7.03 0.00 0.11
CA ARG A 48 -8.26 -0.44 -0.59
C ARG A 48 -7.98 -1.48 -1.66
N GLN A 49 -6.92 -1.32 -2.45
CA GLN A 49 -6.52 -2.32 -3.45
C GLN A 49 -6.12 -3.64 -2.80
N LEU A 50 -5.39 -3.59 -1.68
CA LEU A 50 -5.04 -4.78 -0.91
C LEU A 50 -6.29 -5.48 -0.36
N CYS A 51 -7.19 -4.75 0.31
CA CYS A 51 -8.43 -5.29 0.85
C CYS A 51 -9.30 -5.95 -0.22
N ARG A 52 -9.42 -5.34 -1.41
CA ARG A 52 -10.15 -5.94 -2.55
C ARG A 52 -9.54 -7.25 -3.02
N ALA A 53 -8.22 -7.34 -3.08
CA ALA A 53 -7.55 -8.58 -3.47
C ALA A 53 -7.66 -9.67 -2.40
N VAL A 54 -7.64 -9.27 -1.12
CA VAL A 54 -7.84 -10.14 0.04
C VAL A 54 -9.26 -10.72 0.04
N GLN A 55 -10.28 -9.88 -0.12
CA GLN A 55 -11.68 -10.31 -0.19
C GLN A 55 -11.98 -11.13 -1.46
N GLY A 56 -11.27 -10.88 -2.56
CA GLY A 56 -11.47 -11.52 -3.87
C GLY A 56 -10.91 -12.93 -4.07
N SER A 57 -10.62 -13.71 -3.01
CA SER A 57 -10.11 -15.11 -3.09
C SER A 57 -8.59 -15.34 -3.13
N TRP A 58 -7.76 -14.33 -2.83
CA TRP A 58 -6.31 -14.55 -2.63
C TRP A 58 -6.03 -15.61 -1.54
N TRP A 59 -6.72 -15.55 -0.40
CA TRP A 59 -6.39 -16.36 0.79
C TRP A 59 -6.86 -17.80 0.68
N LYS A 60 -7.86 -18.08 -0.16
CA LYS A 60 -8.22 -19.45 -0.54
C LYS A 60 -7.10 -20.14 -1.32
N ARG A 61 -6.30 -19.39 -2.09
CA ARG A 61 -5.17 -19.91 -2.86
C ARG A 61 -3.86 -20.00 -2.06
N LEU A 62 -3.78 -19.30 -0.93
CA LEU A 62 -2.63 -19.30 -0.02
C LEU A 62 -2.68 -20.44 1.01
N ARG A 63 -3.75 -21.24 1.01
CA ARG A 63 -3.95 -22.39 1.89
C ARG A 63 -3.54 -23.74 1.26
N LEU A 64 -2.93 -23.71 0.07
CA LEU A 64 -2.57 -24.90 -0.71
C LEU A 64 -1.08 -25.05 -1.01
N TRP A 65 -0.20 -24.19 -0.49
CA TRP A 65 1.25 -24.35 -0.53
C TRP A 65 1.83 -24.04 0.85
#